data_AF-A0A932Q6N0-F1
#
_entry.id   AF-A0A932Q6N0-F1
#
_cell.length_a   1.000
_cell.length_b   1.000
_cell.length_c   1.000
_cell.angle_alpha   90.00
_cell.angle_beta   90.00
_cell.angle_gamma   90.00
#
_symmetry.space_group_name_H-M   'P 1'
#
loop_
_entity.id
_entity.type
_entity.pdbx_description
1 polymer ?
#
loop_
_entity_poly.entity_id
_entity_poly.type
_entity_poly.pdbx_seq_one_letter_code
_entity_poly.pdbx_strand_id
1 'polypeptide(L)'
;MPLSKTFLALLLSCAALVTLLTPGVAAADEPAKPKPGVLLDSVGRQKFIAKFHAEGVQQYECNGKEWIHKGPSAVLYDGVTGKPIGTHFSCESCTPEPGKPPAEVPAWSFFDGGRAEGSVRDKIDSKNKGAVPQLLLKLEGNGKGKTGEADHVLRLNTSGGIAPPKKDCATPQDKGKWIPSPYQADYEFRNSQLDDTRTDEEKEAARPRAKKPGSTVEAK
;
A
#
# COMPACT_ATOMS: atom_id res chain seq x y z
N MET A 1 -8.01 -63.01 34.54
CA MET A 1 -7.18 -64.20 34.24
C MET A 1 -8.03 -65.13 33.37
N PRO A 2 -7.50 -65.81 32.34
CA PRO A 2 -6.09 -66.09 32.00
C PRO A 2 -5.61 -65.24 30.79
N LEU A 3 -4.39 -64.71 30.65
CA LEU A 3 -3.02 -65.24 30.66
C LEU A 3 -2.78 -66.44 29.74
N SER A 4 -2.05 -66.23 28.63
CA SER A 4 -1.17 -67.18 27.91
C SER A 4 -1.19 -66.88 26.41
N LYS A 5 -0.10 -66.81 25.63
CA LYS A 5 1.35 -66.94 25.80
C LYS A 5 1.97 -66.31 24.54
N THR A 6 3.12 -65.70 24.70
CA THR A 6 4.05 -65.30 23.64
C THR A 6 4.56 -66.52 22.87
N PHE A 7 4.74 -66.41 21.54
CA PHE A 7 5.79 -67.13 20.80
C PHE A 7 6.24 -66.32 19.58
N LEU A 8 7.50 -66.56 19.25
CA LEU A 8 8.45 -65.72 18.54
C LEU A 8 8.53 -66.11 17.05
N ALA A 9 8.69 -65.08 16.20
CA ALA A 9 9.31 -65.02 14.87
C ALA A 9 9.47 -66.27 13.98
N LEU A 10 9.03 -66.15 12.72
CA LEU A 10 9.89 -66.47 11.57
C LEU A 10 9.50 -65.67 10.31
N LEU A 11 10.52 -65.04 9.72
CA LEU A 11 10.48 -64.25 8.49
C LEU A 11 10.18 -65.14 7.28
N LEU A 12 9.24 -64.72 6.42
CA LEU A 12 9.27 -65.07 5.01
C LEU A 12 9.08 -63.81 4.16
N SER A 13 10.20 -63.41 3.57
CA SER A 13 10.35 -62.33 2.61
C SER A 13 9.53 -62.61 1.35
N CYS A 14 8.56 -61.73 1.03
CA CYS A 14 8.11 -61.50 -0.33
C CYS A 14 8.36 -60.03 -0.66
N ALA A 15 9.45 -59.77 -1.38
CA ALA A 15 9.72 -58.48 -1.99
C ALA A 15 8.74 -58.24 -3.14
N ALA A 16 7.63 -57.57 -2.86
CA ALA A 16 6.78 -56.97 -3.88
C ALA A 16 7.21 -55.53 -4.07
N LEU A 17 7.87 -55.25 -5.19
CA LEU A 17 8.25 -53.91 -5.61
C LEU A 17 6.99 -53.16 -6.05
N VAL A 18 6.34 -52.47 -5.11
CA VAL A 18 5.24 -51.55 -5.40
C VAL A 18 5.86 -50.19 -5.73
N THR A 19 5.90 -49.84 -7.02
CA THR A 19 6.21 -48.49 -7.47
C THR A 19 5.05 -47.56 -7.07
N LEU A 20 5.23 -46.79 -5.99
CA LEU A 20 4.34 -45.67 -5.69
C LEU A 20 4.55 -44.58 -6.75
N LEU A 21 3.58 -44.41 -7.65
CA LEU A 21 3.42 -43.14 -8.35
C LEU A 21 2.91 -42.12 -7.33
N THR A 22 3.78 -41.24 -6.87
CA THR A 22 3.35 -40.00 -6.22
C THR A 22 2.77 -39.09 -7.30
N PRO A 23 1.51 -38.62 -7.19
CA PRO A 23 1.09 -37.47 -7.99
C PRO A 23 1.97 -36.30 -7.58
N GLY A 24 2.74 -35.78 -8.53
CA GLY A 24 3.48 -34.55 -8.36
C GLY A 24 2.50 -33.47 -7.95
N VAL A 25 2.67 -32.93 -6.74
CA VAL A 25 2.09 -31.65 -6.38
C VAL A 25 2.68 -30.64 -7.36
N ALA A 26 1.91 -30.26 -8.36
CA ALA A 26 2.18 -29.03 -9.08
C ALA A 26 2.24 -27.95 -8.01
N ALA A 27 3.43 -27.40 -7.77
CA ALA A 27 3.57 -26.15 -7.07
C ALA A 27 2.71 -25.17 -7.86
N ALA A 28 1.51 -24.88 -7.34
CA ALA A 28 0.74 -23.75 -7.83
C ALA A 28 1.67 -22.55 -7.72
N ASP A 29 1.96 -21.92 -8.86
CA ASP A 29 2.68 -20.66 -8.89
C ASP A 29 2.01 -19.75 -7.86
N GLU A 30 2.76 -19.45 -6.79
CA GLU A 30 2.32 -18.52 -5.77
C GLU A 30 2.03 -17.20 -6.52
N PRO A 31 0.82 -16.61 -6.41
CA PRO A 31 0.50 -15.39 -7.13
C PRO A 31 1.58 -14.36 -6.82
N ALA A 32 2.29 -13.93 -7.87
CA ALA A 32 3.46 -13.08 -7.75
C ALA A 32 3.12 -11.85 -6.89
N LYS A 33 3.92 -11.61 -5.85
CA LYS A 33 3.76 -10.47 -4.94
C LYS A 33 3.56 -9.18 -5.75
N PRO A 34 2.55 -8.35 -5.44
CA PRO A 34 2.41 -7.05 -6.09
C PRO A 34 3.69 -6.25 -5.88
N LYS A 35 4.35 -5.86 -6.98
CA LYS A 35 5.52 -4.98 -6.94
C LYS A 35 5.03 -3.56 -6.63
N PRO A 36 5.83 -2.74 -5.93
CA PRO A 36 5.54 -1.32 -5.71
C PRO A 36 5.20 -0.53 -7.00
N GLY A 37 5.51 -1.11 -8.17
CA GLY A 37 5.08 -0.65 -9.48
C GLY A 37 3.58 -0.45 -9.63
N VAL A 38 2.69 -1.20 -8.96
CA VAL A 38 1.23 -1.08 -9.23
C VAL A 38 0.69 0.34 -8.94
N LEU A 39 1.15 1.02 -7.89
CA LEU A 39 0.74 2.40 -7.60
C LEU A 39 1.40 3.44 -8.53
N LEU A 40 2.60 3.14 -9.03
CA LEU A 40 3.35 3.99 -9.96
C LEU A 40 2.86 3.84 -11.41
N ASP A 41 2.49 2.62 -11.79
CA ASP A 41 1.94 2.25 -13.09
C ASP A 41 0.57 2.93 -13.31
N SER A 42 -0.16 3.24 -12.22
CA SER A 42 -1.41 4.02 -12.25
C SER A 42 -1.24 5.47 -12.73
N VAL A 43 -0.03 6.04 -12.68
CA VAL A 43 0.23 7.47 -12.93
C VAL A 43 1.37 7.76 -13.92
N GLY A 44 1.93 6.73 -14.56
CA GLY A 44 2.97 6.91 -15.58
C GLY A 44 4.36 7.23 -15.00
N ARG A 45 5.29 7.67 -15.85
CA ARG A 45 6.66 7.99 -15.45
C ARG A 45 6.72 9.37 -14.78
N GLN A 46 6.65 9.39 -13.46
CA GLN A 46 6.78 10.63 -12.68
C GLN A 46 8.24 10.93 -12.29
N LYS A 47 8.66 12.19 -12.41
CA LYS A 47 9.97 12.69 -11.97
C LYS A 47 10.13 12.48 -10.47
N PHE A 48 11.24 11.88 -10.04
CA PHE A 48 11.61 11.85 -8.64
C PHE A 48 12.02 13.25 -8.16
N ILE A 49 11.41 13.73 -7.07
CA ILE A 49 11.74 15.03 -6.46
C ILE A 49 12.50 14.83 -5.15
N ALA A 50 11.92 14.08 -4.21
CA ALA A 50 12.54 13.86 -2.91
C ALA A 50 12.00 12.59 -2.24
N LYS A 51 12.75 12.08 -1.26
CA LYS A 51 12.35 10.98 -0.39
C LYS A 51 12.61 11.31 1.07
N PHE A 52 11.63 11.03 1.92
CA PHE A 52 11.71 11.25 3.36
C PHE A 52 11.23 10.02 4.12
N HIS A 53 11.88 9.73 5.23
CA HIS A 53 11.40 8.73 6.18
C HIS A 53 10.50 9.40 7.22
N ALA A 54 9.47 8.70 7.70
CA ALA A 54 8.59 9.20 8.73
C ALA A 54 8.46 8.22 9.88
N GLU A 55 8.54 8.75 11.10
CA GLU A 55 8.30 7.99 12.33
C GLU A 55 7.29 8.73 13.21
N GLY A 56 6.31 7.99 13.73
CA GLY A 56 5.30 8.57 14.60
C GLY A 56 4.16 7.61 14.85
N VAL A 57 2.93 8.13 14.80
CA VAL A 57 1.72 7.38 15.14
C VAL A 57 0.59 7.63 14.15
N GLN A 58 -0.28 6.64 14.00
CA GLN A 58 -1.64 6.82 13.49
C GLN A 58 -2.58 6.93 14.69
N GLN A 59 -3.39 7.99 14.71
CA GLN A 59 -4.25 8.32 15.85
C GLN A 59 -5.63 7.71 15.65
N TYR A 60 -6.16 7.02 16.66
CA TYR A 60 -7.49 6.43 16.62
C TYR A 60 -8.33 6.86 17.81
N GLU A 61 -9.60 7.14 17.57
CA GLU A 61 -10.60 7.43 18.61
C GLU A 61 -11.77 6.46 18.49
N CYS A 62 -12.19 5.87 19.61
CA CYS A 62 -13.32 4.97 19.65
C CYS A 62 -14.63 5.75 19.66
N ASN A 63 -15.56 5.43 18.75
CA ASN A 63 -16.90 6.02 18.75
C ASN A 63 -17.92 5.24 19.61
N GLY A 64 -17.46 4.19 20.33
CA GLY A 64 -18.29 3.26 21.11
C GLY A 64 -18.76 2.02 20.34
N LYS A 65 -18.30 1.84 19.09
CA LYS A 65 -18.62 0.70 18.22
C LYS A 65 -17.43 0.24 17.37
N GLU A 66 -16.59 1.19 16.96
CA GLU A 66 -15.41 0.97 16.15
C GLU A 66 -14.37 2.08 16.33
N TRP A 67 -13.12 1.75 16.00
CA TRP A 67 -12.04 2.71 15.94
C TRP A 67 -12.18 3.62 14.71
N ILE A 68 -12.20 4.92 14.94
CA ILE A 68 -12.17 5.95 13.91
C ILE A 68 -10.76 6.45 13.75
N HIS A 69 -10.24 6.45 12.51
CA HIS A 69 -8.93 7.00 12.20
C HIS A 69 -8.99 8.53 12.20
N LYS A 70 -8.16 9.16 13.02
CA LYS A 70 -8.04 10.62 13.15
C LYS A 70 -6.86 11.20 12.36
N GLY A 71 -6.03 10.33 11.76
CA GLY A 71 -4.92 10.70 10.90
C GLY A 71 -3.54 10.57 11.55
N PRO A 72 -2.49 10.97 10.83
CA PRO A 72 -1.11 10.79 11.26
C PRO A 72 -0.64 11.87 12.25
N SER A 73 0.40 11.56 13.01
CA SER A 73 1.28 12.53 13.67
C SER A 73 2.69 11.95 13.69
N ALA A 74 3.58 12.50 12.86
CA ALA A 74 4.90 11.95 12.63
C ALA A 74 5.95 13.03 12.35
N VAL A 75 7.20 12.74 12.69
CA VAL A 75 8.37 13.53 12.30
C VAL A 75 8.88 13.01 10.95
N LEU A 76 9.27 13.94 10.08
CA LEU A 76 9.90 13.65 8.79
C LEU A 76 11.42 13.77 8.92
N TYR A 77 12.13 12.79 8.38
CA TYR A 77 13.57 12.71 8.36
C TYR A 77 14.09 12.68 6.92
N ASP A 78 15.18 13.41 6.67
CA ASP A 78 15.89 13.39 5.40
C ASP A 78 16.53 12.00 5.19
N GLY A 79 16.21 11.35 4.07
CA GLY A 79 16.63 9.96 3.83
C GLY A 79 18.14 9.75 3.67
N VAL A 80 18.93 10.82 3.50
CA VAL A 80 20.39 10.75 3.35
C VAL A 80 21.07 11.07 4.68
N THR A 81 20.66 12.16 5.32
CA THR A 81 21.33 12.68 6.52
C THR A 81 20.74 12.17 7.83
N GLY A 82 19.52 11.61 7.81
CA GLY A 82 18.79 11.19 9.01
C GLY A 82 18.33 12.35 9.90
N LYS A 83 18.49 13.59 9.46
CA LYS A 83 18.09 14.77 10.25
C LYS A 83 16.59 15.01 10.14
N PRO A 84 15.92 15.49 11.21
CA PRO A 84 14.55 15.94 11.11
C PRO A 84 14.46 17.15 10.17
N ILE A 85 13.44 17.16 9.33
CA ILE A 85 13.22 18.20 8.32
C ILE A 85 11.79 18.76 8.33
N GLY A 86 10.90 18.21 9.14
CA GLY A 86 9.50 18.58 9.10
C GLY A 86 8.59 17.62 9.85
N THR A 87 7.30 17.78 9.63
CA THR A 87 6.23 16.98 10.25
C THR A 87 5.21 16.53 9.23
N HIS A 88 4.60 15.38 9.49
CA HIS A 88 3.46 14.84 8.78
C HIS A 88 2.29 14.70 9.76
N PHE A 89 1.14 15.27 9.44
CA PHE A 89 0.01 15.38 10.36
C PHE A 89 -1.33 15.38 9.63
N SER A 90 -2.42 15.24 10.37
CA SER A 90 -3.78 15.49 9.88
C SER A 90 -4.12 16.97 10.04
N CYS A 91 -4.68 17.62 9.01
CA CYS A 91 -5.28 18.94 9.16
C CYS A 91 -6.65 19.00 8.49
N GLU A 92 -7.51 19.87 8.98
CA GLU A 92 -8.64 20.35 8.19
C GLU A 92 -8.07 21.04 6.94
N SER A 93 -8.54 20.66 5.76
CA SER A 93 -8.05 21.14 4.46
C SER A 93 -7.83 22.66 4.47
N CYS A 94 -6.60 23.13 4.26
CA CYS A 94 -6.32 24.57 4.20
C CYS A 94 -6.70 25.16 2.85
N THR A 95 -6.97 24.32 1.84
CA THR A 95 -7.62 24.68 0.59
C THR A 95 -9.01 24.04 0.54
N PRO A 96 -10.02 24.60 1.22
CA PRO A 96 -11.37 24.07 1.13
C PRO A 96 -11.87 24.20 -0.31
N GLU A 97 -12.27 23.07 -0.91
CA GLU A 97 -12.97 23.11 -2.19
C GLU A 97 -14.31 23.85 -2.01
N PRO A 98 -14.63 24.85 -2.85
CA PRO A 98 -15.91 25.54 -2.77
C PRO A 98 -17.09 24.54 -2.82
N GLY A 99 -17.97 24.61 -1.81
CA GLY A 99 -19.15 23.76 -1.73
C GLY A 99 -18.92 22.34 -1.18
N LYS A 100 -17.70 21.98 -0.76
CA LYS A 100 -17.47 20.75 0.01
C LYS A 100 -17.36 21.04 1.51
N PRO A 101 -17.86 20.13 2.38
CA PRO A 101 -17.60 20.24 3.81
C PRO A 101 -16.09 20.09 4.08
N PRO A 102 -15.59 20.67 5.18
CA PRO A 102 -14.20 20.48 5.55
C PRO A 102 -13.85 19.01 5.69
N ALA A 103 -12.69 18.63 5.18
CA ALA A 103 -12.18 17.27 5.25
C ALA A 103 -10.85 17.28 6.00
N GLU A 104 -10.66 16.29 6.88
CA GLU A 104 -9.35 15.98 7.44
C GLU A 104 -8.49 15.30 6.37
N VAL A 105 -7.36 15.92 6.02
CA VAL A 105 -6.42 15.45 5.01
C VAL A 105 -5.03 15.26 5.61
N PRO A 106 -4.26 14.26 5.14
CA PRO A 106 -2.84 14.17 5.44
C PRO A 106 -2.09 15.39 4.87
N ALA A 107 -1.23 16.00 5.68
CA ALA A 107 -0.43 17.15 5.31
C ALA A 107 1.03 16.97 5.70
N TRP A 108 1.90 17.71 5.04
CA TRP A 108 3.33 17.78 5.31
C TRP A 108 3.74 19.24 5.48
N SER A 109 4.58 19.51 6.47
CA SER A 109 5.22 20.81 6.68
C SER A 109 6.71 20.61 6.85
N PHE A 110 7.51 21.43 6.17
CA PHE A 110 8.96 21.33 6.13
C PHE A 110 9.61 22.59 6.72
N PHE A 111 10.82 22.45 7.27
CA PHE A 111 11.55 23.56 7.91
C PHE A 111 12.04 24.63 6.92
N ASP A 112 12.08 24.30 5.63
CA ASP A 112 12.35 25.26 4.55
C ASP A 112 11.10 26.08 4.16
N GLY A 113 9.98 25.90 4.87
CA GLY A 113 8.70 26.57 4.64
C GLY A 113 7.80 25.86 3.64
N GLY A 114 8.21 24.72 3.09
CA GLY A 114 7.36 23.90 2.24
C GLY A 114 6.15 23.36 2.99
N ARG A 115 4.99 23.35 2.33
CA ARG A 115 3.75 22.73 2.81
C ARG A 115 3.07 22.01 1.65
N ALA A 116 2.40 20.91 1.94
CA ALA A 116 1.55 20.22 0.98
C ALA A 116 0.42 19.48 1.71
N GLU A 117 -0.72 19.31 1.04
CA GLU A 117 -1.88 18.55 1.48
C GLU A 117 -2.17 17.42 0.50
N GLY A 118 -2.59 16.27 0.99
CA GLY A 118 -2.68 15.04 0.23
C GLY A 118 -4.11 14.53 0.13
N SER A 119 -4.55 14.23 -1.10
CA SER A 119 -5.79 13.52 -1.37
C SER A 119 -5.49 12.11 -1.88
N VAL A 120 -6.01 11.08 -1.20
CA VAL A 120 -5.80 9.68 -1.59
C VAL A 120 -6.42 9.44 -2.96
N ARG A 121 -5.61 8.91 -3.88
CA ARG A 121 -6.02 8.54 -5.25
C ARG A 121 -6.13 7.03 -5.41
N ASP A 122 -5.19 6.31 -4.81
CA ASP A 122 -5.15 4.86 -4.89
C ASP A 122 -4.50 4.28 -3.64
N LYS A 123 -4.76 3.00 -3.36
CA LYS A 123 -4.22 2.29 -2.21
C LYS A 123 -4.01 0.81 -2.52
N ILE A 124 -2.94 0.27 -1.96
CA ILE A 124 -2.69 -1.18 -1.92
C ILE A 124 -2.32 -1.60 -0.51
N ASP A 125 -2.62 -2.85 -0.16
CA ASP A 125 -2.21 -3.39 1.13
C ASP A 125 -0.69 -3.40 1.28
N SER A 126 -0.23 -3.19 2.52
CA SER A 126 1.20 -3.30 2.80
C SER A 126 1.66 -4.75 2.75
N LYS A 127 2.91 -4.94 2.33
CA LYS A 127 3.60 -6.24 2.45
C LYS A 127 3.87 -6.61 3.89
N ASN A 128 3.99 -5.61 4.77
CA ASN A 128 4.18 -5.82 6.20
C ASN A 128 2.81 -6.10 6.82
N LYS A 129 2.62 -7.33 7.32
CA LYS A 129 1.40 -7.71 8.01
C LYS A 129 1.17 -6.77 9.20
N GLY A 130 -0.05 -6.27 9.33
CA GLY A 130 -0.41 -5.35 10.40
C GLY A 130 0.11 -3.92 10.20
N ALA A 131 0.48 -3.54 8.97
CA ALA A 131 0.80 -2.17 8.62
C ALA A 131 -0.34 -1.49 7.84
N VAL A 132 -0.45 -0.17 7.96
CA VAL A 132 -1.38 0.63 7.15
C VAL A 132 -1.09 0.49 5.64
N PRO A 133 -2.08 0.69 4.76
CA PRO A 133 -1.91 0.57 3.32
C PRO A 133 -0.81 1.48 2.76
N GLN A 134 -0.18 1.07 1.67
CA GLN A 134 0.58 1.98 0.82
C GLN A 134 -0.40 2.82 0.01
N LEU A 135 -0.05 4.08 -0.26
CA LEU A 135 -0.96 5.04 -0.89
C LEU A 135 -0.26 5.75 -2.04
N LEU A 136 -1.05 6.07 -3.05
CA LEU A 136 -0.79 7.17 -3.97
C LEU A 136 -1.68 8.34 -3.56
N LEU A 137 -1.09 9.51 -3.32
CA LEU A 137 -1.81 10.74 -3.04
C LEU A 137 -1.49 11.80 -4.09
N LYS A 138 -2.50 12.57 -4.49
CA LYS A 138 -2.32 13.82 -5.21
C LYS A 138 -2.05 14.93 -4.20
N LEU A 139 -1.09 15.80 -4.49
CA LEU A 139 -0.77 16.95 -3.67
C LEU A 139 -1.53 18.19 -4.12
N GLU A 140 -1.92 19.00 -3.14
CA GLU A 140 -2.46 20.34 -3.29
C GLU A 140 -1.70 21.30 -2.37
N GLY A 141 -1.62 22.57 -2.76
CA GLY A 141 -0.96 23.60 -1.95
C GLY A 141 0.57 23.45 -1.82
N ASN A 142 1.19 22.66 -2.68
CA ASN A 142 2.64 22.42 -2.77
C ASN A 142 3.40 23.74 -2.98
N GLY A 143 3.91 24.28 -1.87
CA GLY A 143 4.70 25.51 -1.83
C GLY A 143 6.22 25.27 -1.99
N LYS A 144 6.98 26.35 -1.85
CA LYS A 144 8.45 26.46 -2.00
C LYS A 144 9.26 25.33 -1.33
N GLY A 145 10.54 25.22 -1.69
CA GLY A 145 11.49 24.32 -1.02
C GLY A 145 11.59 22.95 -1.70
N LYS A 146 12.05 21.94 -0.95
CA LYS A 146 12.42 20.61 -1.48
C LYS A 146 11.28 19.85 -2.18
N THR A 147 10.03 20.22 -1.94
CA THR A 147 8.84 19.55 -2.51
C THR A 147 8.02 20.45 -3.43
N GLY A 148 8.49 21.65 -3.78
CA GLY A 148 7.66 22.63 -4.50
C GLY A 148 7.28 22.28 -5.93
N GLU A 149 8.03 21.40 -6.58
CA GLU A 149 7.65 20.85 -7.89
C GLU A 149 6.77 19.59 -7.78
N ALA A 150 6.53 19.04 -6.59
CA ALA A 150 5.84 17.77 -6.45
C ALA A 150 4.32 17.94 -6.54
N ASP A 151 3.66 17.11 -7.34
CA ASP A 151 2.20 17.06 -7.49
C ASP A 151 1.60 15.73 -7.00
N HIS A 152 2.45 14.76 -6.66
CA HIS A 152 2.08 13.48 -6.08
C HIS A 152 3.04 13.09 -4.97
N VAL A 153 2.54 12.27 -4.04
CA VAL A 153 3.36 11.60 -3.06
C VAL A 153 2.92 10.14 -2.92
N LEU A 154 3.90 9.25 -2.89
CA LEU A 154 3.70 7.84 -2.59
C LEU A 154 4.04 7.59 -1.13
N ARG A 155 3.11 6.98 -0.39
CA ARG A 155 3.38 6.36 0.91
C ARG A 155 3.78 4.91 0.69
N LEU A 156 5.03 4.58 0.98
CA LEU A 156 5.66 3.29 0.73
C LEU A 156 6.23 2.71 2.02
N ASN A 157 6.64 1.43 1.97
CA ASN A 157 7.38 0.76 3.04
C ASN A 157 6.76 0.92 4.44
N THR A 158 5.43 0.88 4.52
CA THR A 158 4.71 1.13 5.77
C THR A 158 4.95 0.03 6.79
N SER A 159 5.05 0.40 8.07
CA SER A 159 5.12 -0.51 9.21
C SER A 159 4.18 -0.02 10.31
N GLY A 160 3.40 -0.93 10.91
CA GLY A 160 2.46 -0.61 11.99
C GLY A 160 1.35 0.38 11.59
N GLY A 161 0.79 1.05 12.59
CA GLY A 161 -0.20 2.11 12.44
C GLY A 161 -1.63 1.62 12.24
N ILE A 162 -1.91 0.31 12.31
CA ILE A 162 -3.29 -0.18 12.24
C ILE A 162 -4.06 0.13 13.53
N ALA A 163 -5.38 0.17 13.41
CA ALA A 163 -6.25 0.28 14.58
C ALA A 163 -6.03 -0.93 15.54
N PRO A 164 -6.20 -0.74 16.85
CA PRO A 164 -6.23 -1.83 17.80
C PRO A 164 -7.35 -2.84 17.50
N PRO A 165 -7.33 -4.03 18.14
CA PRO A 165 -8.41 -4.99 18.02
C PRO A 165 -9.79 -4.37 18.26
N LYS A 166 -10.76 -4.73 17.41
CA LYS A 166 -12.14 -4.22 17.51
C LYS A 166 -12.78 -4.47 18.88
N LYS A 167 -12.43 -5.57 19.55
CA LYS A 167 -12.92 -5.89 20.89
C LYS A 167 -12.58 -4.81 21.95
N ASP A 168 -11.56 -3.99 21.70
CA ASP A 168 -11.14 -2.92 22.62
C ASP A 168 -11.91 -1.60 22.38
N CYS A 169 -12.76 -1.58 21.34
CA CYS A 169 -13.74 -0.54 21.02
C CYS A 169 -15.01 -1.17 20.44
N ALA A 170 -15.84 -1.73 21.31
CA ALA A 170 -17.04 -2.48 20.90
C ALA A 170 -18.32 -2.07 21.63
N THR A 171 -18.20 -1.28 22.70
CA THR A 171 -19.32 -0.89 23.56
C THR A 171 -19.41 0.63 23.74
N PRO A 172 -20.60 1.18 24.05
CA PRO A 172 -20.74 2.61 24.33
C PRO A 172 -19.83 3.15 25.43
N GLN A 173 -19.40 2.30 26.38
CA GLN A 173 -18.47 2.63 27.46
C GLN A 173 -17.04 2.86 26.95
N ASP A 174 -16.69 2.34 25.77
CA ASP A 174 -15.39 2.54 25.15
C ASP A 174 -15.28 3.89 24.42
N LYS A 175 -16.40 4.60 24.22
CA LYS A 175 -16.45 5.86 23.47
C LYS A 175 -15.50 6.89 24.08
N GLY A 176 -14.73 7.56 23.22
CA GLY A 176 -13.75 8.56 23.59
C GLY A 176 -12.38 8.01 23.98
N LYS A 177 -12.21 6.67 24.04
CA LYS A 177 -10.86 6.07 24.13
C LYS A 177 -10.04 6.53 22.94
N TRP A 178 -8.83 6.98 23.20
CA TRP A 178 -7.88 7.43 22.19
C TRP A 178 -6.61 6.59 22.27
N ILE A 179 -6.12 6.11 21.11
CA ILE A 179 -4.93 5.25 21.03
C ILE A 179 -3.98 5.75 19.93
N PRO A 180 -2.70 5.97 20.27
CA PRO A 180 -1.64 6.17 19.29
C PRO A 180 -1.09 4.81 18.84
N SER A 181 -1.29 4.46 17.57
CA SER A 181 -0.71 3.24 16.99
C SER A 181 0.65 3.56 16.34
N PRO A 182 1.78 3.01 16.83
CA PRO A 182 3.11 3.29 16.28
C PRO A 182 3.20 2.97 14.79
N TYR A 183 3.82 3.88 14.04
CA TYR A 183 3.80 3.86 12.58
C TYR A 183 5.11 4.40 11.99
N GLN A 184 5.54 3.77 10.90
CA GLN A 184 6.62 4.26 10.05
C GLN A 184 6.24 4.15 8.58
N ALA A 185 6.80 5.01 7.74
CA ALA A 185 6.74 4.89 6.29
C ALA A 185 7.80 5.72 5.59
N ASP A 186 7.96 5.45 4.30
CA ASP A 186 8.69 6.32 3.38
C ASP A 186 7.70 7.12 2.52
N TYR A 187 8.02 8.39 2.30
CA TYR A 187 7.29 9.28 1.40
C TYR A 187 8.16 9.67 0.22
N GLU A 188 7.73 9.32 -0.99
CA GLU A 188 8.40 9.73 -2.23
C GLU A 188 7.56 10.79 -2.95
N PHE A 189 8.09 12.00 -3.00
CA PHE A 189 7.50 13.13 -3.70
C PHE A 189 7.88 13.08 -5.17
N ARG A 190 6.88 13.27 -6.04
CA ARG A 190 6.96 13.05 -7.48
C ARG A 190 6.28 14.18 -8.24
N ASN A 191 6.68 14.39 -9.50
CA ASN A 191 6.03 15.31 -10.44
C ASN A 191 5.58 14.55 -11.70
N SER A 192 4.30 14.64 -12.05
CA SER A 192 3.68 13.96 -13.20
C SER A 192 3.94 14.60 -14.58
N GLN A 193 4.53 15.80 -14.63
CA GLN A 193 4.83 16.57 -15.86
C GLN A 193 6.01 16.03 -16.70
N LEU A 194 6.25 14.72 -16.75
CA LEU A 194 7.22 14.10 -17.68
C LEU A 194 6.60 13.17 -18.74
N ASP A 195 5.27 12.99 -18.77
CA ASP A 195 4.60 12.14 -19.78
C ASP A 195 3.83 12.91 -20.89
N ASP A 196 3.82 14.26 -20.90
CA ASP A 196 3.14 15.02 -21.97
C ASP A 196 4.00 15.28 -23.22
N THR A 197 5.28 14.86 -23.23
CA THR A 197 6.15 14.93 -24.41
C THR A 197 6.11 13.68 -25.28
N ARG A 198 5.22 12.73 -24.99
CA ARG A 198 4.97 11.62 -25.92
C ARG A 198 4.39 12.22 -27.19
N THR A 199 5.21 12.27 -28.25
CA THR A 199 4.79 12.81 -29.56
C THR A 199 3.52 12.08 -30.00
N ASP A 200 2.66 12.77 -30.74
CA ASP A 200 1.41 12.18 -31.23
C ASP A 200 1.65 10.85 -31.99
N GLU A 201 2.84 10.65 -32.54
CA GLU A 201 3.29 9.41 -33.18
C GLU A 201 3.36 8.22 -32.21
N GLU A 202 3.86 8.39 -30.99
CA GLU A 202 3.89 7.31 -29.99
C GLU A 202 2.51 7.04 -29.38
N LYS A 203 1.61 8.05 -29.39
CA LYS A 203 0.19 7.88 -29.03
C LYS A 203 -0.57 7.09 -30.10
N GLU A 204 -0.31 7.35 -31.38
CA GLU A 204 -0.87 6.61 -32.52
C GLU A 204 -0.36 5.15 -32.55
N ALA A 205 0.93 4.94 -32.28
CA ALA A 205 1.56 3.61 -32.30
C ALA A 205 1.05 2.66 -31.19
N ALA A 206 0.58 3.21 -30.06
CA ALA A 206 0.07 2.43 -28.93
C ALA A 206 -1.43 2.07 -29.06
N ARG A 207 -2.12 2.52 -30.11
CA ARG A 207 -3.55 2.28 -30.29
C ARG A 207 -3.76 0.86 -30.82
N PRO A 208 -4.59 0.01 -30.16
CA PRO A 208 -4.78 -1.36 -30.61
C PRO A 208 -5.38 -1.37 -32.02
N ARG A 209 -4.70 -2.05 -32.96
CA ARG A 209 -5.18 -2.20 -34.35
C ARG A 209 -6.57 -2.83 -34.34
N ALA A 210 -7.54 -2.11 -34.89
CA ALA A 210 -8.88 -2.63 -35.11
C ALA A 210 -8.79 -3.95 -35.91
N LYS A 211 -9.46 -4.98 -35.41
CA LYS A 211 -9.55 -6.29 -36.06
C LYS A 211 -10.31 -6.11 -37.38
N LYS A 212 -9.65 -6.33 -38.52
CA LYS A 212 -10.30 -6.28 -39.83
C LYS A 212 -11.49 -7.27 -39.83
N PRO A 213 -12.69 -6.86 -40.28
CA PRO A 213 -13.80 -7.79 -40.44
C PRO A 213 -13.42 -8.86 -41.48
N GLY A 214 -13.64 -10.12 -41.12
CA GLY A 214 -13.26 -11.28 -41.90
C GLY A 214 -13.99 -11.33 -43.24
N SER A 215 -13.22 -11.55 -44.31
CA SER A 215 -13.76 -11.93 -45.61
C SER A 215 -14.27 -13.36 -45.52
N THR A 216 -15.59 -13.51 -45.62
CA THR A 216 -16.23 -14.81 -45.86
C THR A 216 -15.95 -15.20 -47.31
N VAL A 217 -15.21 -16.29 -47.51
CA VAL A 217 -15.07 -16.94 -48.80
C VAL A 217 -16.20 -17.94 -48.91
N GLU A 218 -17.19 -17.67 -49.76
CA GLU A 218 -18.15 -18.68 -50.20
C GLU A 218 -17.45 -19.58 -51.24
N ALA A 219 -17.37 -20.88 -50.93
CA ALA A 219 -16.99 -21.92 -51.88
C ALA A 219 -18.23 -22.31 -52.71
N LYS A 220 -18.04 -22.43 -54.02
CA LYS A 220 -18.97 -23.08 -54.94
C LYS A 220 -18.26 -24.25 -55.60
#